data_AF-A0A183AI84-F1
#
_entry.id   AF-A0A183AI84-F1
#
_cell.length_a   1.000
_cell.length_b   1.000
_cell.length_c   1.000
_cell.angle_alpha   90.00
_cell.angle_beta   90.00
_cell.angle_gamma   90.00
#
_symmetry.space_group_name_H-M   'P 1'
#
loop_
_entity.id
_entity.type
_entity.pdbx_description
1 polymer ?
#
loop_
_entity_poly.entity_id
_entity_poly.type
_entity_poly.pdbx_seq_one_letter_code
_entity_poly.pdbx_strand_id
1 'polypeptide(L)'
;LNKGHDFAVDLWSMGILIFELLTGTPPFNSSDPMRTYNIILKGINAIEFPKKISRNAQCLIKKLCRENPTERLGTRHEGIMELQKHVWFEGFNWSGLRAQTLIAPIIPKVASATDVSNFDRYTEDTELAPEDLSNWDRDF
;
A
#
# COMPACT_ATOMS: atom_id res chain seq x y z
N LEU A 1 -12.36 -20.34 -1.99
CA LEU A 1 -12.16 -18.93 -2.36
C LEU A 1 -12.97 -17.96 -1.49
N ASN A 2 -14.15 -18.32 -0.95
CA ASN A 2 -14.91 -17.44 -0.04
C ASN A 2 -14.59 -17.70 1.44
N LYS A 3 -13.48 -17.12 1.94
CA LYS A 3 -13.13 -17.20 3.37
C LYS A 3 -13.41 -15.90 4.16
N GLY A 4 -14.00 -14.90 3.52
CA GLY A 4 -14.08 -13.54 4.07
C GLY A 4 -12.69 -12.90 4.18
N HIS A 5 -12.67 -11.60 4.45
CA HIS A 5 -11.46 -10.86 4.75
C HIS A 5 -11.75 -9.86 5.87
N ASP A 6 -10.71 -9.47 6.59
CA ASP A 6 -10.74 -8.47 7.65
C ASP A 6 -9.61 -7.44 7.39
N PHE A 7 -9.31 -6.61 8.38
CA PHE A 7 -8.24 -5.60 8.32
C PHE A 7 -6.85 -6.16 7.95
N ALA A 8 -6.62 -7.48 8.08
CA ALA A 8 -5.34 -8.08 7.74
C ALA A 8 -5.03 -7.98 6.23
N VAL A 9 -6.03 -7.72 5.38
CA VAL A 9 -5.82 -7.46 3.95
C VAL A 9 -5.03 -6.17 3.71
N ASP A 10 -5.16 -5.17 4.59
CA ASP A 10 -4.43 -3.91 4.47
C ASP A 10 -2.93 -4.10 4.76
N LEU A 11 -2.61 -4.98 5.71
CA LEU A 11 -1.22 -5.35 6.01
C LEU A 11 -0.56 -6.06 4.82
N TRP A 12 -1.31 -6.92 4.12
CA TRP A 12 -0.84 -7.54 2.89
C TRP A 12 -0.58 -6.49 1.80
N SER A 13 -1.54 -5.58 1.60
CA SER A 13 -1.46 -4.49 0.62
C SER A 13 -0.30 -3.53 0.90
N MET A 14 0.02 -3.27 2.17
CA MET A 14 1.21 -2.51 2.54
C MET A 14 2.51 -3.21 2.14
N GLY A 15 2.57 -4.55 2.23
CA GLY A 15 3.71 -5.31 1.73
C GLY A 15 3.88 -5.18 0.21
N ILE A 16 2.78 -5.16 -0.54
CA ILE A 16 2.76 -4.88 -1.99
C ILE A 16 3.29 -3.47 -2.27
N LEU A 17 2.77 -2.47 -1.56
CA LEU A 17 3.17 -1.07 -1.72
C LEU A 17 4.65 -0.86 -1.45
N ILE A 18 5.20 -1.42 -0.38
CA ILE A 18 6.63 -1.30 -0.06
C ILE A 18 7.48 -1.93 -1.18
N PHE A 19 7.08 -3.09 -1.71
CA PHE A 19 7.79 -3.69 -2.83
C PHE A 19 7.76 -2.75 -4.05
N GLU A 20 6.58 -2.25 -4.42
CA GLU A 20 6.38 -1.39 -5.58
C GLU A 20 7.14 -0.06 -5.48
N LEU A 21 7.14 0.61 -4.32
CA LEU A 21 7.90 1.84 -4.11
C LEU A 21 9.42 1.62 -4.25
N LEU A 22 9.93 0.42 -3.91
CA LEU A 22 11.34 0.08 -4.04
C LEU A 22 11.71 -0.42 -5.45
N THR A 23 10.74 -0.89 -6.24
CA THR A 23 11.01 -1.53 -7.53
C THR A 23 10.51 -0.76 -8.75
N GLY A 24 9.44 0.02 -8.60
CA GLY A 24 8.64 0.62 -9.65
C GLY A 24 7.50 -0.27 -10.17
N THR A 25 7.37 -1.52 -9.68
CA THR A 25 6.33 -2.45 -10.15
C THR A 25 5.88 -3.40 -9.02
N PRO A 26 4.61 -3.82 -8.96
CA PRO A 26 4.14 -4.75 -7.93
C PRO A 26 4.82 -6.14 -8.04
N PRO A 27 4.95 -6.89 -6.93
CA PRO A 27 5.61 -8.20 -6.90
C PRO A 27 4.83 -9.27 -7.65
N PHE A 28 3.51 -9.15 -7.71
CA PHE A 28 2.62 -10.04 -8.45
C PHE A 28 2.10 -9.29 -9.67
N ASN A 29 2.77 -9.46 -10.82
CA ASN A 29 2.41 -8.75 -12.03
C ASN A 29 2.34 -9.69 -13.24
N SER A 30 1.30 -9.52 -14.05
CA SER A 30 1.07 -10.22 -15.31
C SER A 30 0.06 -9.42 -16.14
N SER A 31 0.12 -9.56 -17.47
CA SER A 31 -0.82 -8.91 -18.40
C SER A 31 -2.25 -9.45 -18.30
N ASP A 32 -2.41 -10.70 -17.83
CA ASP A 32 -3.71 -11.31 -17.60
C ASP A 32 -4.04 -11.32 -16.09
N PRO A 33 -5.19 -10.75 -15.66
CA PRO A 33 -5.63 -10.75 -14.27
C PRO A 33 -5.74 -12.16 -13.65
N MET A 34 -6.18 -13.16 -14.43
CA MET A 34 -6.28 -14.53 -13.92
C MET A 34 -4.91 -15.13 -13.64
N ARG A 35 -3.93 -14.87 -14.50
CA ARG A 35 -2.53 -15.23 -14.24
C ARG A 35 -1.94 -14.47 -13.05
N THR A 36 -2.24 -13.18 -12.87
CA THR A 36 -1.84 -12.42 -11.67
C THR A 36 -2.38 -13.09 -10.40
N TYR A 37 -3.67 -13.47 -10.42
CA TYR A 37 -4.29 -14.20 -9.32
C TYR A 37 -3.59 -15.53 -9.02
N ASN A 38 -3.24 -16.30 -10.06
CA ASN A 38 -2.48 -17.54 -9.90
C ASN A 38 -1.07 -17.32 -9.31
N ILE A 39 -0.42 -16.19 -9.61
CA ILE A 39 0.88 -15.83 -9.01
C ILE A 39 0.67 -15.45 -7.53
N ILE A 40 -0.38 -14.69 -7.20
CA ILE A 40 -0.73 -14.34 -5.81
C ILE A 40 -0.93 -15.61 -4.98
N LEU A 41 -1.63 -16.62 -5.52
CA LEU A 41 -1.87 -17.89 -4.83
C LEU A 41 -0.60 -18.73 -4.60
N LYS A 42 0.47 -18.51 -5.37
CA LYS A 42 1.78 -19.14 -5.10
C LYS A 42 2.53 -18.51 -3.93
N GLY A 43 2.05 -17.34 -3.47
CA GLY A 43 2.60 -16.63 -2.33
C GLY A 43 3.88 -15.86 -2.62
N ILE A 44 4.24 -14.96 -1.68
CA ILE A 44 5.40 -14.07 -1.80
C ILE A 44 6.74 -14.82 -1.83
N ASN A 45 6.78 -16.07 -1.34
CA ASN A 45 8.00 -16.88 -1.33
C ASN A 45 8.38 -17.38 -2.73
N ALA A 46 7.45 -17.40 -3.68
CA ALA A 46 7.71 -17.72 -5.08
C ALA A 46 8.23 -16.53 -5.89
N ILE A 47 8.28 -15.33 -5.31
CA ILE A 47 8.76 -14.10 -5.96
C ILE A 47 10.26 -13.94 -5.74
N GLU A 48 10.98 -13.69 -6.84
CA GLU A 48 12.39 -13.30 -6.79
C GLU A 48 12.50 -11.82 -6.42
N PHE A 49 13.22 -11.53 -5.33
CA PHE A 49 13.44 -10.15 -4.89
C PHE A 49 14.68 -9.56 -5.59
N PRO A 50 14.54 -8.41 -6.28
CA PRO A 50 15.68 -7.71 -6.86
C PRO A 50 16.75 -7.36 -5.84
N LYS A 51 18.03 -7.40 -6.25
CA LYS A 51 19.18 -7.08 -5.38
C LYS A 51 19.14 -5.68 -4.75
N LYS A 52 18.40 -4.73 -5.36
CA LYS A 52 18.20 -3.38 -4.83
C LYS A 52 17.37 -3.33 -3.54
N ILE A 53 16.56 -4.36 -3.26
CA ILE A 53 15.77 -4.42 -2.03
C ILE A 53 16.66 -4.94 -0.90
N SER A 54 16.83 -4.14 0.15
CA SER A 54 17.64 -4.51 1.33
C SER A 54 17.07 -5.74 2.03
N ARG A 55 17.93 -6.55 2.66
CA ARG A 55 17.50 -7.77 3.38
C ARG A 55 16.41 -7.50 4.42
N ASN A 56 16.49 -6.37 5.12
CA ASN A 56 15.50 -5.96 6.11
C ASN A 56 14.14 -5.65 5.45
N ALA A 57 14.13 -4.98 4.30
CA ALA A 57 12.92 -4.72 3.52
C ALA A 57 12.31 -6.03 3.00
N GLN A 58 13.13 -6.94 2.44
CA GLN A 58 12.66 -8.25 1.98
C GLN A 58 12.01 -9.05 3.12
N CYS A 59 12.63 -9.03 4.32
CA CYS A 59 12.10 -9.67 5.51
C CYS A 59 10.74 -9.09 5.91
N LEU A 60 10.61 -7.76 5.92
CA LEU A 60 9.34 -7.09 6.23
C LEU A 60 8.24 -7.47 5.22
N ILE A 61 8.51 -7.33 3.93
CA ILE A 61 7.54 -7.63 2.85
C ILE A 61 7.06 -9.09 2.97
N LYS A 62 7.97 -10.06 3.18
CA LYS A 62 7.60 -11.47 3.35
C LYS A 62 6.74 -11.72 4.59
N LYS A 63 6.95 -10.97 5.68
CA LYS A 63 6.12 -11.08 6.90
C LYS A 63 4.74 -10.43 6.74
N LEU A 64 4.64 -9.35 5.98
CA LEU A 64 3.37 -8.69 5.64
C LEU A 64 2.54 -9.53 4.66
N CYS A 65 3.20 -10.11 3.66
CA CYS A 65 2.57 -10.88 2.60
C CYS A 65 2.44 -12.39 2.93
N ARG A 66 2.25 -12.75 4.20
CA ARG A 66 1.95 -14.15 4.58
C ARG A 66 0.60 -14.58 4.02
N GLU A 67 0.53 -15.81 3.53
CA GLU A 67 -0.70 -16.39 2.96
C GLU A 67 -1.81 -16.48 4.01
N ASN A 68 -1.50 -17.01 5.19
CA ASN A 68 -2.39 -17.02 6.34
C ASN A 68 -2.52 -15.61 6.93
N PRO A 69 -3.72 -14.98 6.93
CA PRO A 69 -3.92 -13.63 7.45
C PRO A 69 -3.49 -13.48 8.90
N THR A 70 -3.72 -14.48 9.75
CA THR A 70 -3.37 -14.44 11.18
C THR A 70 -1.87 -14.46 11.45
N GLU A 71 -1.06 -14.87 10.47
CA GLU A 71 0.40 -14.91 10.58
C GLU A 71 1.08 -13.62 10.13
N ARG A 72 0.33 -12.71 9.50
CA ARG A 72 0.85 -11.45 8.97
C ARG A 72 1.38 -10.57 10.11
N LEU A 73 2.48 -9.89 9.87
CA LEU A 73 3.01 -8.93 10.84
C LEU A 73 1.98 -7.82 11.05
N GLY A 74 1.55 -7.61 12.30
CA GLY A 74 0.50 -6.63 12.62
C GLY A 74 -0.86 -7.22 13.00
N THR A 75 -1.08 -8.53 12.86
CA THR A 75 -2.34 -9.21 13.25
C THR A 75 -2.25 -9.95 14.58
N ARG A 76 -1.07 -9.97 15.20
CA ARG A 76 -0.80 -10.68 16.45
C ARG A 76 -1.11 -9.78 17.66
N HIS A 77 -0.75 -10.24 18.85
CA HIS A 77 -1.12 -9.60 20.12
C HIS A 77 -0.74 -8.11 20.21
N GLU A 78 0.42 -7.69 19.70
CA GLU A 78 0.85 -6.29 19.75
C GLU A 78 0.35 -5.44 18.56
N GLY A 79 -0.38 -6.04 17.61
CA GLY A 79 -0.95 -5.35 16.45
C GLY A 79 0.11 -4.58 15.64
N ILE A 80 -0.26 -3.38 15.17
CA ILE A 80 0.59 -2.50 14.36
C ILE A 80 1.92 -2.14 15.05
N MET A 81 2.02 -2.23 16.39
CA MET A 81 3.28 -1.95 17.08
C MET A 81 4.39 -2.93 16.69
N GLU A 82 4.07 -4.18 16.34
CA GLU A 82 5.08 -5.14 15.84
C GLU A 82 5.72 -4.66 14.55
N LEU A 83 4.94 -4.01 13.70
CA LEU A 83 5.40 -3.45 12.44
C LEU A 83 6.36 -2.29 12.69
N GLN A 84 5.99 -1.36 13.57
CA GLN A 84 6.82 -0.20 13.90
C GLN A 84 8.17 -0.60 14.52
N LYS A 85 8.21 -1.72 15.25
CA LYS A 85 9.41 -2.30 15.87
C LYS A 85 10.26 -3.14 14.91
N HIS A 86 9.82 -3.36 13.67
CA HIS A 86 10.58 -4.18 12.73
C HIS A 86 11.93 -3.52 12.40
N VAL A 87 13.00 -4.32 12.26
CA VAL A 87 14.38 -3.87 11.99
C VAL A 87 14.54 -3.02 10.72
N TRP A 88 13.57 -3.06 9.80
CA TRP A 88 13.57 -2.16 8.64
C TRP A 88 13.32 -0.70 9.02
N PHE A 89 12.64 -0.45 10.14
CA PHE A 89 12.38 0.85 10.73
C PHE A 89 13.36 1.20 11.87
N GLU A 90 14.47 0.48 11.99
CA GLU A 90 15.51 0.82 12.95
C GLU A 90 16.03 2.23 12.70
N GLY A 91 15.99 3.09 13.72
CA GLY A 91 16.33 4.51 13.61
C GLY A 91 15.24 5.42 13.03
N PHE A 92 14.10 4.88 12.61
CA PHE A 92 13.00 5.69 12.08
C PHE A 92 12.29 6.47 13.21
N ASN A 93 12.19 7.79 13.07
CA ASN A 93 11.61 8.66 14.08
C ASN A 93 10.06 8.71 13.98
N TRP A 94 9.41 7.68 14.54
CA TRP A 94 7.94 7.57 14.57
C TRP A 94 7.25 8.72 15.32
N SER A 95 7.85 9.24 16.41
CA SER A 95 7.29 10.37 17.14
C SER A 95 7.38 11.65 16.32
N GLY A 96 8.50 11.89 15.65
CA GLY A 96 8.67 13.01 14.73
C GLY A 96 7.74 12.96 13.53
N LEU A 97 7.46 11.76 12.99
CA LEU A 97 6.45 11.59 11.94
C LEU A 97 5.06 12.05 12.43
N ARG A 98 4.62 11.58 13.61
CA ARG A 98 3.32 11.96 14.20
C ARG A 98 3.25 13.45 14.55
N ALA A 99 4.36 14.01 15.04
CA ALA A 99 4.46 15.42 15.38
C ALA A 99 4.74 16.32 14.16
N GLN A 100 4.80 15.76 12.95
CA GLN A 100 5.12 16.47 11.69
C GLN A 100 6.46 17.22 11.71
N THR A 101 7.42 16.77 12.54
CA THR A 101 8.77 17.34 12.62
C THR A 101 9.80 16.57 11.79
N LEU A 102 9.44 15.38 11.29
CA LEU A 102 10.27 14.60 10.38
C LEU A 102 10.25 15.25 8.99
N ILE A 103 11.42 15.56 8.44
CA ILE A 103 11.54 16.11 7.10
C ILE A 103 11.17 15.02 6.07
N ALA A 104 10.22 15.32 5.19
CA ALA A 104 9.82 14.41 4.12
C ALA A 104 10.97 14.21 3.11
N PRO A 105 11.14 12.99 2.56
CA PRO A 105 12.19 12.73 1.57
C PRO A 105 11.98 13.46 0.24
N ILE A 106 10.73 13.83 -0.08
CA ILE A 106 10.35 14.60 -1.26
C ILE A 106 9.49 15.75 -0.79
N ILE A 107 9.91 16.99 -1.09
CA ILE A 107 9.17 18.21 -0.78
C ILE A 107 8.65 18.79 -2.10
N PRO A 108 7.35 18.66 -2.42
CA PRO A 108 6.79 19.21 -3.63
C PRO A 108 6.79 20.74 -3.59
N LYS A 109 6.95 21.38 -4.74
CA LYS A 109 6.82 22.83 -4.86
C LYS A 109 5.34 23.17 -5.06
N VAL A 110 4.79 24.02 -4.21
CA VAL A 110 3.40 24.48 -4.27
C VAL A 110 3.41 25.99 -4.10
N ALA A 111 3.03 26.72 -5.13
CA ALA A 111 3.10 28.18 -5.16
C ALA A 111 1.90 28.84 -4.45
N SER A 112 0.73 28.20 -4.47
CA SER A 112 -0.51 28.74 -3.89
C SER A 112 -1.54 27.63 -3.63
N ALA A 113 -2.64 27.96 -2.96
CA ALA A 113 -3.72 27.02 -2.69
C ALA A 113 -4.44 26.49 -3.96
N THR A 114 -4.27 27.14 -5.11
CA THR A 114 -4.84 26.73 -6.40
C THR A 114 -3.80 26.18 -7.36
N ASP A 115 -2.57 25.93 -6.89
CA ASP A 115 -1.50 25.36 -7.71
C ASP A 115 -1.71 23.86 -7.93
N VAL A 116 -1.98 23.50 -9.19
CA VAL A 116 -2.19 22.13 -9.64
C VAL A 116 -0.97 21.56 -10.38
N SER A 117 0.21 22.20 -10.30
CA SER A 117 1.39 21.81 -11.10
C SER A 117 1.95 20.42 -10.82
N ASN A 118 1.61 19.82 -9.67
CA ASN A 118 2.05 18.47 -9.27
C ASN A 118 1.11 17.35 -9.72
N PHE A 119 0.07 17.68 -10.50
CA PHE A 119 -0.91 16.74 -11.05
C PHE A 119 -0.86 16.74 -12.57
N ASP A 120 -1.33 15.64 -13.17
CA ASP A 120 -1.51 15.55 -14.61
C ASP A 120 -2.63 16.49 -15.08
N ARG A 121 -2.55 16.91 -16.35
CA ARG A 121 -3.58 17.73 -16.98
C ARG A 121 -4.63 16.84 -17.62
N TYR A 122 -5.88 17.03 -17.22
CA TYR A 122 -7.04 16.37 -17.80
C TYR A 122 -7.91 17.40 -18.54
N THR A 123 -8.64 16.94 -19.55
CA THR A 123 -9.67 17.75 -20.20
C THR A 123 -10.86 17.92 -19.26
N GLU A 124 -11.53 19.06 -19.33
CA GLU A 124 -12.76 19.28 -18.58
C GLU A 124 -13.84 18.29 -19.04
N ASP A 125 -14.45 17.60 -18.08
CA ASP A 125 -15.60 16.75 -18.34
C ASP A 125 -16.88 17.59 -18.27
N THR A 126 -17.59 17.65 -19.39
CA THR A 126 -18.83 18.43 -19.54
C THR A 126 -20.06 17.54 -19.64
N GLU A 127 -19.92 16.21 -19.53
CA GLU A 127 -21.05 15.29 -19.61
C GLU A 127 -21.85 15.30 -18.31
N LEU A 128 -23.15 15.57 -18.42
CA LEU A 128 -24.06 15.49 -17.28
C LEU A 128 -24.45 14.03 -17.06
N ALA A 129 -24.21 13.53 -15.85
CA ALA A 129 -24.76 12.25 -15.42
C ALA A 129 -26.31 12.31 -15.40
N PRO A 130 -27.00 11.19 -15.66
CA PRO A 130 -28.46 11.11 -15.45
C PRO A 130 -28.85 11.43 -14.01
N GLU A 131 -30.05 11.99 -13.81
CA GLU A 131 -30.60 12.18 -12.48
C GLU A 131 -30.83 10.83 -11.78
N ASP A 132 -30.28 10.67 -10.57
CA ASP A 132 -30.55 9.55 -9.68
C ASP A 132 -31.50 10.00 -8.57
N LEU A 133 -32.76 9.54 -8.64
CA LEU A 133 -33.82 9.87 -7.68
C LEU A 133 -34.08 8.73 -6.68
N SER A 134 -33.16 7.77 -6.57
CA SER A 134 -33.34 6.64 -5.66
C SER A 134 -33.19 7.00 -4.18
N ASN A 135 -32.73 8.22 -3.87
CA ASN A 135 -32.52 8.76 -2.52
C ASN A 135 -31.56 7.93 -1.65
N TRP A 136 -30.66 7.14 -2.26
CA TRP A 136 -29.61 6.43 -1.53
C TRP A 136 -28.63 7.39 -0.84
N ASP A 137 -28.57 8.62 -1.36
CA ASP A 137 -27.71 9.73 -0.99
C ASP A 137 -28.42 10.78 -0.11
N ARG A 138 -29.59 10.48 0.45
CA ARG A 138 -30.38 11.43 1.26
C ARG A 138 -29.58 12.06 2.42
N ASP A 139 -28.59 11.35 2.94
CA ASP A 139 -27.79 11.75 4.10
C ASP A 139 -26.37 12.24 3.70
N PHE A 140 -26.12 12.55 2.41
CA PHE A 140 -24.86 13.15 1.93
C PHE A 140 -24.67 14.61 2.37
#